data_AF-A0A2N7G9B4-F1
#
_entry.id   AF-A0A2N7G9B4-F1
#
_cell.length_a   1.000
_cell.length_b   1.000
_cell.length_c   1.000
_cell.angle_alpha   90.00
_cell.angle_beta   90.00
_cell.angle_gamma   90.00
#
_symmetry.space_group_name_H-M   'P 1'
#
loop_
_entity.id
_entity.type
_entity.pdbx_description
1 polymer ?
#
loop_
_entity_poly.entity_id
_entity_poly.type
_entity_poly.pdbx_seq_one_letter_code
_entity_poly.pdbx_strand_id
1 'polypeptide(L)'
;MRDFEVIERAEHYFRCYIDGVKGKHCRIVIDENSDELPLGCHKLHVEEITDIYKHFGRDSVFRMTLPFSEQGSIEICTLNAGRHNQKTYRECVRLGGKWEPIISEWVFSSSVNDQVENLRQIVHSEPVTVEAEFKETISQPGRDLTLFGFELVKGLNVNFTPILSKGVILKKGDISYIVGTTSKSIARAGTVVRLVVPKLMLESDKFREDYFAAISYRTIRSKAKKAPSK
;
A
#
# COMPACT_ATOMS: atom_id res chain seq x y z
N MET A 1 -10.09 12.57 13.23
CA MET A 1 -10.17 13.95 13.73
C MET A 1 -10.71 13.94 15.14
N ARG A 2 -10.12 14.75 16.01
CA ARG A 2 -10.65 15.07 17.33
C ARG A 2 -10.68 16.58 17.49
N ASP A 3 -11.54 17.07 18.37
CA ASP A 3 -11.63 18.48 18.67
C ASP A 3 -10.64 18.82 19.78
N PHE A 4 -9.88 19.89 19.61
CA PHE A 4 -8.88 20.36 20.57
C PHE A 4 -9.08 21.84 20.83
N GLU A 5 -8.98 22.25 22.10
CA GLU A 5 -8.86 23.65 22.49
C GLU A 5 -7.40 23.92 22.86
N VAL A 6 -6.67 24.63 22.00
CA VAL A 6 -5.26 25.01 22.18
C VAL A 6 -5.18 26.24 23.07
N ILE A 7 -4.59 26.10 24.25
CA ILE A 7 -4.60 27.12 25.32
C ILE A 7 -3.33 27.96 25.26
N GLU A 8 -2.18 27.29 25.22
CA GLU A 8 -0.87 27.94 25.24
C GLU A 8 0.14 27.17 24.41
N ARG A 9 1.10 27.92 23.87
CA ARG A 9 2.29 27.40 23.20
C ARG A 9 3.47 27.44 24.18
N ALA A 10 4.02 26.28 24.51
CA ALA A 10 5.27 26.16 25.26
C ALA A 10 6.45 25.94 24.29
N GLU A 11 7.64 25.62 24.82
CA GLU A 11 8.87 25.47 24.03
C GLU A 11 8.83 24.28 23.06
N HIS A 12 8.26 23.14 23.48
CA HIS A 12 8.23 21.90 22.69
C HIS A 12 6.83 21.33 22.47
N TYR A 13 5.82 21.91 23.13
CA TYR A 13 4.45 21.39 23.11
C TYR A 13 3.43 22.53 23.17
N PHE A 14 2.27 22.34 22.55
CA PHE A 14 1.06 23.07 22.87
C PHE A 14 0.32 22.37 24.01
N ARG A 15 -0.22 23.13 24.98
CA ARG A 15 -1.14 22.60 25.99
C ARG A 15 -2.57 22.78 25.50
N CYS A 16 -3.33 21.69 25.54
CA CYS A 16 -4.67 21.66 24.96
C CYS A 16 -5.68 20.94 25.88
N TYR A 17 -6.97 21.20 25.66
CA TYR A 17 -8.05 20.33 26.12
C TYR A 17 -8.53 19.44 24.98
N ILE A 18 -8.81 18.17 25.27
CA ILE A 18 -9.35 17.21 24.30
C ILE A 18 -10.88 17.18 24.32
N ASP A 19 -11.48 17.05 23.14
CA ASP A 19 -12.92 16.97 22.88
C ASP A 19 -13.72 18.14 23.48
N GLY A 20 -13.09 19.32 23.59
CA GLY A 20 -13.70 20.52 24.19
C GLY A 20 -14.05 20.36 25.68
N VAL A 21 -13.57 19.32 26.35
CA VAL A 21 -13.82 19.07 27.77
C VAL A 21 -12.78 19.78 28.61
N LYS A 22 -13.15 20.94 29.17
CA LYS A 22 -12.32 21.68 30.13
C LYS A 22 -11.91 20.78 31.29
N GLY A 23 -10.60 20.66 31.52
CA GLY A 23 -10.01 19.84 32.58
C GLY A 23 -9.40 18.51 32.13
N LYS A 24 -9.64 18.06 30.88
CA LYS A 24 -8.89 16.95 30.28
C LYS A 24 -7.66 17.47 29.55
N HIS A 25 -6.59 17.67 30.30
CA HIS A 25 -5.32 18.18 29.75
C HIS A 25 -4.68 17.16 28.82
N CYS A 26 -4.22 17.65 27.67
CA CYS A 26 -3.41 16.93 26.72
C CYS A 26 -2.35 17.85 26.11
N ARG A 27 -1.40 17.27 25.38
CA ARG A 27 -0.31 18.01 24.75
C ARG A 27 -0.24 17.67 23.26
N ILE A 28 0.05 18.66 22.43
CA ILE A 28 0.39 18.45 21.01
C ILE A 28 1.86 18.81 20.84
N VAL A 29 2.68 17.94 20.27
CA VAL A 29 4.11 18.23 19.99
C VAL A 29 4.21 19.36 18.98
N ILE A 30 5.17 20.27 19.18
CA ILE A 30 5.54 21.28 18.19
C ILE A 30 6.56 20.66 17.24
N ASP A 31 6.17 20.51 15.98
CA ASP A 31 6.94 19.97 14.87
C ASP A 31 6.58 20.71 13.56
N GLU A 32 7.13 20.26 12.44
CA GLU A 32 6.92 20.84 11.11
C GLU A 32 5.43 20.95 10.73
N ASN A 33 4.56 20.08 11.26
CA ASN A 33 3.13 20.05 10.95
C ASN A 33 2.28 20.95 11.87
N SER A 34 2.83 21.34 13.02
CA SER A 34 2.08 22.01 14.10
C SER A 34 2.67 23.36 14.49
N ASP A 35 3.83 23.75 13.96
CA ASP A 35 4.49 25.03 14.27
C ASP A 35 3.59 26.25 14.03
N GLU A 36 2.72 26.17 13.03
CA GLU A 36 1.76 27.22 12.66
C GLU A 36 0.38 27.08 13.34
N LEU A 37 0.20 26.14 14.28
CA LEU A 37 -1.08 25.91 14.96
C LEU A 37 -1.46 27.14 15.83
N PRO A 38 -2.56 27.84 15.53
CA PRO A 38 -3.00 28.99 16.33
C PRO A 38 -3.71 28.54 17.61
N LEU A 39 -3.78 29.45 18.58
CA LEU A 39 -4.58 29.23 19.80
C LEU A 39 -6.08 29.15 19.47
N GLY A 40 -6.85 28.48 20.32
CA GLY A 40 -8.30 28.34 20.17
C GLY A 40 -8.78 26.94 19.81
N CYS A 41 -10.05 26.83 19.38
CA CYS A 41 -10.69 25.54 19.10
C CYS A 41 -10.44 25.10 17.67
N HIS A 42 -9.85 23.92 17.50
CA HIS A 42 -9.50 23.35 16.21
C HIS A 42 -9.89 21.89 16.11
N LYS A 43 -10.25 21.46 14.91
CA LYS A 43 -10.49 20.06 14.60
C LYS A 43 -9.26 19.50 13.91
N LEU A 44 -8.56 18.60 14.59
CA LEU A 44 -7.21 18.18 14.19
C LEU A 44 -7.13 16.68 13.86
N HIS A 45 -6.38 16.37 12.82
CA HIS A 45 -5.86 15.04 12.53
C HIS A 45 -4.58 14.79 13.32
N VAL A 46 -4.69 13.93 14.33
CA VAL A 46 -3.60 13.63 15.25
C VAL A 46 -3.44 12.14 15.47
N GLU A 47 -2.21 11.73 15.72
CA GLU A 47 -1.83 10.41 16.26
C GLU A 47 -1.50 10.57 17.75
N GLU A 48 -1.95 9.63 18.59
CA GLU A 48 -1.52 9.57 19.98
C GLU A 48 -0.16 8.88 20.08
N ILE A 49 0.83 9.58 20.62
CA ILE A 49 2.21 9.11 20.76
C ILE A 49 2.65 9.02 22.22
N THR A 50 1.69 8.88 23.13
CA THR A 50 1.92 8.84 24.57
C THR A 50 2.97 7.78 24.94
N ASP A 51 4.11 8.25 25.45
CA ASP A 51 5.24 7.49 25.96
C ASP A 51 5.61 8.07 27.33
N ILE A 52 5.32 7.29 28.38
CA ILE A 52 5.50 7.68 29.78
C ILE A 52 6.96 7.97 30.14
N TYR A 53 7.94 7.43 29.40
CA TYR A 53 9.36 7.59 29.68
C TYR A 53 9.97 8.79 28.95
N LYS A 54 9.36 9.23 27.83
CA LYS A 54 9.85 10.36 27.02
C LYS A 54 9.13 11.67 27.27
N HIS A 55 7.86 11.62 27.65
CA HIS A 55 7.01 12.81 27.72
C HIS A 55 6.73 13.28 29.15
N PHE A 56 7.40 12.67 30.13
CA PHE A 56 7.45 13.08 31.54
C PHE A 56 6.07 13.49 32.10
N GLY A 57 5.07 12.62 31.95
CA GLY A 57 3.70 12.90 32.40
C GLY A 57 2.70 11.77 32.17
N ARG A 58 1.54 11.89 32.82
CA ARG A 58 0.35 11.02 32.62
C ARG A 58 -0.62 11.57 31.56
N ASP A 59 -0.32 12.73 30.99
CA ASP A 59 -1.16 13.38 30.00
C ASP A 59 -0.98 12.70 28.63
N SER A 60 -2.06 12.54 27.88
CA SER A 60 -1.96 12.06 26.50
C SER A 60 -1.21 13.08 25.64
N VAL A 61 -0.24 12.59 24.87
CA VAL A 61 0.56 13.39 23.94
C VAL A 61 0.18 13.01 22.52
N PHE A 62 -0.11 14.03 21.73
CA PHE A 62 -0.55 13.91 20.36
C PHE A 62 0.46 14.57 19.42
N ARG A 63 0.49 14.10 18.18
CA ARG A 63 1.26 14.69 17.09
C ARG A 63 0.35 14.90 15.89
N MET A 64 0.42 16.09 15.29
CA MET A 64 -0.34 16.38 14.08
C MET A 64 0.21 15.56 12.92
N THR A 65 -0.68 14.86 12.22
CA THR A 65 -0.26 14.06 11.06
C THR A 65 -0.11 14.89 9.80
N LEU A 66 -0.68 16.10 9.78
CA LEU A 66 -0.75 17.03 8.64
C LEU A 66 -0.47 18.47 9.09
N PRO A 67 0.08 19.34 8.23
CA PRO A 67 0.19 20.79 8.49
C PRO A 67 -1.14 21.43 8.88
N PHE A 68 -1.11 22.47 9.72
CA PHE A 68 -2.33 23.18 10.14
C PHE A 68 -3.16 23.72 8.96
N SER A 69 -2.50 24.27 7.95
CA SER A 69 -3.11 24.78 6.71
C SER A 69 -3.93 23.73 5.95
N GLU A 70 -3.62 22.45 6.12
CA GLU A 70 -4.27 21.33 5.44
C GLU A 70 -5.39 20.67 6.28
N GLN A 71 -5.58 21.08 7.54
CA GLN A 71 -6.57 20.48 8.45
C GLN A 71 -8.02 20.67 7.99
N GLY A 72 -8.29 21.77 7.27
CA GLY A 72 -9.61 22.10 6.74
C GLY A 72 -9.92 21.49 5.36
N SER A 73 -8.91 20.97 4.67
CA SER A 73 -9.06 20.34 3.35
C SER A 73 -9.16 18.83 3.50
N ILE A 74 -10.37 18.32 3.76
CA ILE A 74 -10.65 16.90 3.52
C ILE A 74 -10.90 16.69 2.03
N GLU A 75 -10.01 17.22 1.19
CA GLU A 75 -9.88 16.70 -0.16
C GLU A 75 -9.39 15.26 0.01
N ILE A 76 -10.28 14.32 -0.28
CA ILE A 76 -9.91 12.91 -0.37
C ILE A 76 -9.44 12.67 -1.78
N CYS A 77 -8.27 12.06 -1.94
CA CYS A 77 -7.90 11.45 -3.20
C CYS A 77 -8.18 9.95 -3.12
N THR A 78 -8.57 9.35 -4.23
CA THR A 78 -8.88 7.91 -4.29
C THR A 78 -8.00 7.19 -5.30
N LEU A 79 -7.68 5.92 -5.08
CA LEU A 79 -6.97 5.08 -6.04
C LEU A 79 -7.72 3.79 -6.29
N ASN A 80 -8.14 3.59 -7.54
CA ASN A 80 -8.54 2.28 -8.02
C ASN A 80 -7.28 1.43 -8.27
N ALA A 81 -6.93 0.56 -7.32
CA ALA A 81 -5.75 -0.30 -7.42
C ALA A 81 -5.87 -1.43 -8.46
N GLY A 82 -7.03 -1.59 -9.11
CA GLY A 82 -7.27 -2.60 -10.12
C GLY A 82 -7.21 -4.03 -9.58
N ARG A 83 -6.59 -4.94 -10.33
CA ARG A 83 -6.42 -6.35 -9.93
C ARG A 83 -5.59 -6.42 -8.66
N HIS A 84 -6.00 -7.28 -7.72
CA HIS A 84 -5.26 -7.54 -6.48
C HIS A 84 -3.76 -7.76 -6.74
N ASN A 85 -2.95 -6.89 -6.13
CA ASN A 85 -1.50 -6.85 -6.21
C ASN A 85 -0.96 -6.54 -4.81
N GLN A 86 -0.15 -7.44 -4.26
CA GLN A 86 0.32 -7.32 -2.87
C GLN A 86 1.23 -6.12 -2.66
N LYS A 87 2.02 -5.74 -3.67
CA LYS A 87 2.93 -4.58 -3.58
C LYS A 87 2.16 -3.27 -3.63
N THR A 88 1.17 -3.15 -4.52
CA THR A 88 0.25 -2.00 -4.53
C THR A 88 -0.49 -1.89 -3.20
N TYR A 89 -1.02 -3.00 -2.68
CA TYR A 89 -1.75 -3.02 -1.40
C TYR A 89 -0.86 -2.49 -0.26
N ARG A 90 0.39 -2.98 -0.17
CA ARG A 90 1.35 -2.50 0.84
C ARG A 90 1.66 -1.02 0.70
N GLU A 91 1.83 -0.52 -0.52
CA GLU A 91 2.02 0.92 -0.76
C GLU A 91 0.81 1.73 -0.35
N CYS A 92 -0.42 1.28 -0.66
CA CYS A 92 -1.64 1.95 -0.22
C CYS A 92 -1.71 2.05 1.31
N VAL A 93 -1.43 0.96 2.02
CA VAL A 93 -1.40 0.96 3.50
C VAL A 93 -0.29 1.89 4.02
N ARG A 94 0.90 1.88 3.41
CA ARG A 94 2.03 2.74 3.79
C ARG A 94 1.68 4.23 3.66
N LEU A 95 0.87 4.60 2.66
CA LEU A 95 0.38 5.96 2.45
C LEU A 95 -0.80 6.34 3.36
N GLY A 96 -1.17 5.49 4.32
CA GLY A 96 -2.31 5.74 5.21
C GLY A 96 -3.67 5.53 4.54
N GLY A 97 -3.70 4.86 3.39
CA GLY A 97 -4.92 4.57 2.65
C GLY A 97 -5.85 3.62 3.40
N LYS A 98 -7.15 3.84 3.26
CA LYS A 98 -8.19 2.94 3.73
C LYS A 98 -8.98 2.39 2.56
N TRP A 99 -9.20 1.09 2.54
CA TRP A 99 -10.04 0.46 1.52
C TRP A 99 -11.51 0.78 1.77
N GLU A 100 -12.18 1.40 0.79
CA GLU A 100 -13.61 1.67 0.81
C GLU A 100 -14.35 0.66 -0.08
N PRO A 101 -15.07 -0.32 0.50
CA PRO A 101 -15.73 -1.38 -0.27
C PRO A 101 -16.86 -0.89 -1.18
N ILE A 102 -17.53 0.22 -0.86
CA ILE A 102 -18.68 0.70 -1.65
C ILE A 102 -18.24 1.15 -3.04
N ILE A 103 -17.16 1.93 -3.12
CA ILE A 103 -16.61 2.40 -4.39
C ILE A 103 -15.50 1.47 -4.93
N SER A 104 -15.06 0.50 -4.13
CA SER A 104 -13.95 -0.41 -4.46
C SER A 104 -12.65 0.34 -4.79
N GLU A 105 -12.34 1.36 -3.99
CA GLU A 105 -11.14 2.18 -4.13
C GLU A 105 -10.46 2.39 -2.78
N TRP A 106 -9.18 2.71 -2.84
CA TRP A 106 -8.45 3.21 -1.67
C TRP A 106 -8.71 4.70 -1.50
N VAL A 107 -9.01 5.13 -0.29
CA VAL A 107 -9.23 6.54 0.07
C VAL A 107 -8.05 7.02 0.93
N PHE A 108 -7.53 8.20 0.60
CA PHE A 108 -6.39 8.82 1.27
C PHE A 108 -6.68 10.27 1.63
N SER A 109 -5.85 10.85 2.49
CA SER A 109 -5.79 12.30 2.69
C SER A 109 -5.13 12.98 1.48
N SER A 110 -5.59 14.19 1.13
CA SER A 110 -4.99 15.08 0.12
C SER A 110 -3.49 15.33 0.30
N SER A 111 -2.99 15.32 1.53
CA SER A 111 -1.57 15.50 1.85
C SER A 111 -0.63 14.51 1.14
N VAL A 112 -1.13 13.32 0.80
CA VAL A 112 -0.37 12.30 0.07
C VAL A 112 -0.78 12.21 -1.40
N ASN A 113 -1.56 13.17 -1.91
CA ASN A 113 -2.09 13.16 -3.27
C ASN A 113 -0.99 13.00 -4.32
N ASP A 114 0.12 13.71 -4.20
CA ASP A 114 1.25 13.56 -5.13
C ASP A 114 1.83 12.14 -5.12
N GLN A 115 1.90 11.51 -3.95
CA GLN A 115 2.39 10.13 -3.81
C GLN A 115 1.38 9.12 -4.37
N VAL A 116 0.08 9.38 -4.17
CA VAL A 116 -1.02 8.57 -4.70
C VAL A 116 -1.09 8.69 -6.21
N GLU A 117 -0.87 9.89 -6.78
CA GLU A 117 -0.87 10.12 -8.22
C GLU A 117 0.34 9.46 -8.89
N ASN A 118 1.52 9.53 -8.27
CA ASN A 118 2.68 8.75 -8.72
C ASN A 118 2.39 7.24 -8.73
N LEU A 119 1.73 6.71 -7.69
CA LEU A 119 1.33 5.31 -7.66
C LEU A 119 0.26 5.00 -8.72
N ARG A 120 -0.69 5.91 -8.95
CA ARG A 120 -1.72 5.79 -10.00
C ARG A 120 -1.07 5.66 -11.37
N GLN A 121 -0.13 6.53 -11.71
CA GLN A 121 0.58 6.49 -12.99
C GLN A 121 1.24 5.13 -13.21
N ILE A 122 1.83 4.53 -12.17
CA ILE A 122 2.43 3.20 -12.27
C ILE A 122 1.35 2.13 -12.51
N VAL A 123 0.32 2.10 -11.66
CA VAL A 123 -0.71 1.05 -11.66
C VAL A 123 -1.62 1.11 -12.90
N HIS A 124 -1.86 2.30 -13.44
CA HIS A 124 -2.69 2.53 -14.63
C HIS A 124 -1.87 2.73 -15.91
N SER A 125 -0.55 2.52 -15.86
CA SER A 125 0.28 2.53 -17.07
C SER A 125 -0.14 1.46 -18.08
N GLU A 126 0.29 1.63 -19.33
CA GLU A 126 -0.06 0.74 -20.43
C GLU A 126 0.21 -0.74 -20.06
N PRO A 127 -0.78 -1.64 -20.21
CA PRO A 127 -0.60 -3.05 -19.90
C PRO A 127 0.28 -3.74 -20.92
N VAL A 128 1.30 -4.44 -20.45
CA VAL A 128 2.22 -5.23 -21.28
C VAL A 128 2.19 -6.70 -20.87
N THR A 129 2.34 -7.60 -21.84
CA THR A 129 2.44 -9.03 -21.56
C THR A 129 3.88 -9.40 -21.29
N VAL A 130 4.13 -10.04 -20.17
CA VAL A 130 5.46 -10.49 -19.75
C VAL A 130 5.50 -12.00 -19.66
N GLU A 131 6.58 -12.59 -20.17
CA GLU A 131 6.98 -13.96 -19.86
C GLU A 131 8.16 -13.92 -18.91
N ALA A 132 8.01 -14.55 -17.75
CA ALA A 132 9.04 -14.69 -16.74
C ALA A 132 9.44 -16.16 -16.59
N GLU A 133 10.74 -16.43 -16.65
CA GLU A 133 11.37 -17.71 -16.43
C GLU A 133 12.08 -17.73 -15.08
N PHE A 134 11.76 -18.72 -14.26
CA PHE A 134 12.44 -19.02 -13.01
C PHE A 134 13.70 -19.82 -13.32
N LYS A 135 14.88 -19.22 -13.15
CA LYS A 135 16.18 -19.88 -13.38
C LYS A 135 16.50 -20.88 -12.28
N GLU A 136 16.02 -20.60 -11.07
CA GLU A 136 16.17 -21.44 -9.89
C GLU A 136 14.81 -21.79 -9.31
N THR A 137 14.77 -22.82 -8.46
CA THR A 137 13.55 -23.17 -7.74
C THR A 137 13.31 -22.16 -6.62
N ILE A 138 12.21 -21.40 -6.73
CA ILE A 138 11.84 -20.38 -5.75
C ILE A 138 10.69 -20.88 -4.89
N SER A 139 10.85 -20.74 -3.57
CA SER A 139 9.77 -20.95 -2.60
C SER A 139 9.85 -19.87 -1.53
N GLN A 140 8.70 -19.33 -1.13
CA GLN A 140 8.60 -18.39 -0.01
C GLN A 140 7.75 -19.00 1.11
N PRO A 141 8.35 -19.43 2.22
CA PRO A 141 7.60 -19.87 3.39
C PRO A 141 6.82 -18.70 4.00
N GLY A 142 5.51 -18.89 4.24
CA GLY A 142 4.68 -17.90 4.93
C GLY A 142 4.35 -16.63 4.13
N ARG A 143 4.64 -16.63 2.83
CA ARG A 143 4.27 -15.57 1.89
C ARG A 143 3.87 -16.19 0.56
N ASP A 144 2.95 -15.54 -0.14
CA ASP A 144 2.57 -16.00 -1.47
C ASP A 144 3.68 -15.68 -2.47
N LEU A 145 3.90 -16.61 -3.40
CA LEU A 145 4.84 -16.38 -4.49
C LEU A 145 4.21 -15.42 -5.50
N THR A 146 4.85 -14.26 -5.70
CA THR A 146 4.35 -13.17 -6.54
C THR A 146 5.30 -12.86 -7.69
N LEU A 147 4.80 -12.21 -8.75
CA LEU A 147 5.63 -11.56 -9.76
C LEU A 147 5.09 -10.16 -10.00
N PHE A 148 5.93 -9.15 -9.86
CA PHE A 148 5.53 -7.74 -9.86
C PHE A 148 4.40 -7.45 -8.87
N GLY A 149 4.35 -8.17 -7.74
CA GLY A 149 3.30 -8.13 -6.73
C GLY A 149 2.03 -8.92 -7.06
N PHE A 150 1.91 -9.52 -8.24
CA PHE A 150 0.80 -10.40 -8.59
C PHE A 150 1.06 -11.82 -8.13
N GLU A 151 0.21 -12.31 -7.25
CA GLU A 151 0.21 -13.71 -6.80
C GLU A 151 0.09 -14.68 -7.97
N LEU A 152 0.89 -15.76 -7.95
CA LEU A 152 0.89 -16.78 -8.99
C LEU A 152 -0.15 -17.87 -8.77
N VAL A 153 -0.35 -18.29 -7.52
CA VAL A 153 -1.25 -19.38 -7.13
C VAL A 153 -2.19 -18.89 -6.04
N LYS A 154 -3.49 -19.04 -6.25
CA LYS A 154 -4.55 -18.64 -5.31
C LYS A 154 -4.89 -19.74 -4.28
N GLY A 155 -4.58 -21.00 -4.60
CA GLY A 155 -4.90 -22.14 -3.75
C GLY A 155 -4.84 -23.47 -4.50
N LEU A 156 -5.58 -24.46 -4.01
CA LEU A 156 -5.68 -25.79 -4.61
C LEU A 156 -7.12 -26.11 -5.02
N ASN A 157 -7.24 -26.86 -6.11
CA ASN A 157 -8.45 -27.56 -6.46
C ASN A 157 -8.67 -28.77 -5.54
N VAL A 158 -9.87 -29.36 -5.59
CA VAL A 158 -10.21 -30.59 -4.86
C VAL A 158 -9.27 -31.76 -5.20
N ASN A 159 -8.74 -31.81 -6.42
CA ASN A 159 -7.76 -32.80 -6.85
C ASN A 159 -6.30 -32.43 -6.51
N PHE A 160 -6.09 -31.49 -5.59
CA PHE A 160 -4.76 -31.00 -5.16
C PHE A 160 -3.91 -30.37 -6.28
N THR A 161 -4.53 -29.95 -7.39
CA THR A 161 -3.83 -29.18 -8.43
C THR A 161 -3.84 -27.68 -8.11
N PRO A 162 -2.71 -26.95 -8.30
CA PRO A 162 -2.66 -25.52 -8.05
C PRO A 162 -3.59 -24.69 -8.94
N ILE A 163 -4.37 -23.83 -8.30
CA ILE A 163 -5.23 -22.86 -8.97
C ILE A 163 -4.38 -21.61 -9.23
N LEU A 164 -4.02 -21.38 -10.49
CA LEU A 164 -3.31 -20.16 -10.87
C LEU A 164 -4.22 -18.93 -10.68
N SER A 165 -3.62 -17.84 -10.23
CA SER A 165 -4.31 -16.56 -10.11
C SER A 165 -4.79 -16.02 -11.46
N LYS A 166 -5.90 -15.28 -11.45
CA LYS A 166 -6.54 -14.75 -12.68
C LYS A 166 -5.54 -14.01 -13.56
N GLY A 167 -5.35 -14.45 -14.81
CA GLY A 167 -4.44 -13.81 -15.76
C GLY A 167 -2.98 -14.27 -15.68
N VAL A 168 -2.67 -15.24 -14.81
CA VAL A 168 -1.40 -15.99 -14.83
C VAL A 168 -1.59 -17.23 -15.68
N ILE A 169 -0.66 -17.45 -16.62
CA ILE A 169 -0.67 -18.59 -17.53
C ILE A 169 0.66 -19.32 -17.39
N LEU A 170 0.62 -20.59 -16.96
CA LEU A 170 1.78 -21.46 -16.97
C LEU A 170 2.07 -21.89 -18.42
N LYS A 171 3.27 -21.58 -18.92
CA LYS A 171 3.71 -21.92 -20.29
C LYS A 171 4.58 -23.15 -20.33
N LYS A 172 5.43 -23.33 -19.31
CA LYS A 172 6.38 -24.44 -19.20
C LYS A 172 6.69 -24.67 -17.73
N GLY A 173 7.07 -25.91 -17.41
CA GLY A 173 7.51 -26.30 -16.07
C GLY A 173 6.35 -26.59 -15.15
N ASP A 174 6.58 -26.39 -13.86
CA ASP A 174 5.67 -26.77 -12.80
C ASP A 174 5.65 -25.74 -11.67
N ILE A 175 4.46 -25.52 -11.14
CA ILE A 175 4.23 -24.74 -9.91
C ILE A 175 3.46 -25.65 -8.99
N SER A 176 3.99 -25.88 -7.79
CA SER A 176 3.34 -26.66 -6.75
C SER A 176 2.87 -25.73 -5.61
N TYR A 177 1.83 -26.15 -4.89
CA TYR A 177 1.36 -25.45 -3.70
C TYR A 177 1.22 -26.45 -2.56
N ILE A 178 1.90 -26.17 -1.45
CA ILE A 178 1.89 -27.02 -0.26
C ILE A 178 1.02 -26.36 0.80
N VAL A 179 -0.06 -27.05 1.18
CA VAL A 179 -0.92 -26.63 2.29
C VAL A 179 -0.26 -27.02 3.60
N GLY A 180 -0.16 -26.06 4.52
CA GLY A 180 0.37 -26.27 5.85
C GLY A 180 0.25 -25.00 6.70
N THR A 181 0.78 -25.04 7.93
CA THR A 181 0.85 -23.89 8.84
C THR A 181 1.54 -22.69 8.20
N THR A 182 2.57 -22.94 7.38
CA THR A 182 3.15 -21.95 6.46
C THR A 182 2.92 -22.45 5.03
N SER A 183 1.70 -22.27 4.53
CA SER A 183 1.40 -22.61 3.15
C SER A 183 2.38 -21.91 2.21
N LYS A 184 2.87 -22.62 1.19
CA LYS A 184 3.90 -22.10 0.29
C LYS A 184 3.68 -22.54 -1.14
N SER A 185 3.84 -21.57 -2.04
CA SER A 185 3.95 -21.80 -3.48
C SER A 185 5.42 -22.07 -3.84
N ILE A 186 5.65 -23.03 -4.73
CA ILE A 186 6.98 -23.39 -5.23
C ILE A 186 6.95 -23.33 -6.75
N ALA A 187 7.75 -22.46 -7.35
CA ALA A 187 8.03 -22.49 -8.78
C ALA A 187 9.36 -23.20 -9.01
N ARG A 188 9.36 -24.30 -9.76
CA ARG A 188 10.59 -25.05 -10.06
C ARG A 188 11.46 -24.31 -11.09
N ALA A 189 12.76 -24.57 -11.05
CA ALA A 189 13.67 -24.10 -12.10
C ALA A 189 13.20 -24.52 -13.51
N GLY A 190 13.31 -23.62 -14.48
CA GLY A 190 12.80 -23.79 -15.84
C GLY A 190 11.30 -23.55 -16.01
N THR A 191 10.59 -23.17 -14.94
CA THR A 191 9.18 -22.77 -15.02
C THR A 191 9.05 -21.42 -15.71
N VAL A 192 8.14 -21.34 -16.68
CA VAL A 192 7.84 -20.10 -17.42
C VAL A 192 6.39 -19.75 -17.22
N VAL A 193 6.16 -18.55 -16.70
CA VAL A 193 4.82 -17.98 -16.51
C VAL A 193 4.63 -16.76 -17.37
N ARG A 194 3.40 -16.56 -17.84
CA ARG A 194 2.99 -15.39 -18.60
C ARG A 194 1.90 -14.65 -17.85
N LEU A 195 2.05 -13.33 -17.73
CA LEU A 195 1.08 -12.45 -17.08
C LEU A 195 1.06 -11.08 -17.76
N VAL A 196 -0.05 -10.37 -17.61
CA VAL A 196 -0.17 -8.96 -18.04
C VAL A 196 0.07 -8.08 -16.84
N VAL A 197 0.98 -7.11 -16.98
CA VAL A 197 1.36 -6.17 -15.92
C VAL A 197 1.43 -4.75 -16.49
N PRO A 198 1.14 -3.70 -15.70
CA PRO A 198 1.39 -2.32 -16.09
C PRO A 198 2.88 -2.11 -16.40
N LYS A 199 3.18 -1.43 -17.51
CA LYS A 199 4.56 -1.24 -18.00
C LYS A 199 5.48 -0.62 -16.96
N LEU A 200 5.03 0.43 -16.28
CA LEU A 200 5.85 1.15 -15.31
C LEU A 200 6.15 0.32 -14.05
N MET A 201 5.40 -0.76 -13.77
CA MET A 201 5.77 -1.69 -12.68
C MET A 201 7.07 -2.45 -12.98
N LEU A 202 7.44 -2.62 -14.26
CA LEU A 202 8.68 -3.28 -14.66
C LEU A 202 9.92 -2.45 -14.34
N GLU A 203 9.75 -1.13 -14.29
CA GLU A 203 10.81 -0.15 -14.12
C GLU A 203 10.94 0.30 -12.66
N SER A 204 9.92 0.02 -11.83
CA SER A 204 9.86 0.45 -10.45
C SER A 204 10.39 -0.60 -9.48
N ASP A 205 11.42 -0.25 -8.71
CA ASP A 205 12.01 -1.15 -7.70
C ASP A 205 11.02 -1.56 -6.60
N LYS A 206 9.98 -0.74 -6.35
CA LYS A 206 8.91 -1.07 -5.39
C LYS A 206 8.20 -2.39 -5.72
N PHE A 207 8.08 -2.69 -7.01
CA PHE A 207 7.37 -3.86 -7.51
C PHE A 207 8.28 -5.06 -7.75
N ARG A 208 9.60 -4.92 -7.58
CA ARG A 208 10.55 -6.04 -7.74
C ARG A 208 10.54 -6.91 -6.49
N GLU A 209 10.54 -8.22 -6.69
CA GLU A 209 10.72 -9.20 -5.62
C GLU A 209 12.21 -9.46 -5.33
N ASP A 210 12.52 -9.81 -4.08
CA ASP A 210 13.90 -10.03 -3.63
C ASP A 210 14.63 -11.12 -4.42
N TYR A 211 13.89 -12.06 -5.01
CA TYR A 211 14.41 -13.15 -5.84
C TYR A 211 14.47 -12.84 -7.34
N PHE A 212 14.39 -11.55 -7.74
CA PHE A 212 14.48 -11.16 -9.16
C PHE A 212 15.79 -11.58 -9.83
N ALA A 213 16.89 -11.73 -9.08
CA ALA A 213 18.15 -12.24 -9.62
C ALA A 213 18.02 -13.67 -10.19
N ALA A 214 17.11 -14.47 -9.63
CA ALA A 214 16.80 -15.83 -10.07
C ALA A 214 15.68 -15.88 -11.13
N ILE A 215 15.25 -14.72 -11.65
CA ILE A 215 14.24 -14.62 -12.69
C ILE A 215 14.82 -13.90 -13.90
N SER A 216 14.51 -14.38 -15.10
CA SER A 216 14.61 -13.58 -16.32
C SER A 216 13.24 -13.35 -16.89
N TYR A 217 12.94 -12.14 -17.35
CA TYR A 217 11.68 -11.86 -18.02
C TYR A 217 11.89 -11.10 -19.33
N ARG A 218 10.88 -11.21 -20.21
CA ARG A 218 10.82 -10.47 -21.47
C ARG A 218 9.40 -9.99 -21.73
N THR A 219 9.29 -8.82 -22.37
CA THR A 219 8.02 -8.28 -22.83
C THR A 219 7.67 -8.85 -24.20
N ILE A 220 6.43 -9.28 -24.37
CA ILE A 220 5.90 -9.81 -25.63
C ILE A 220 4.99 -8.77 -26.24
N ARG A 221 5.23 -8.45 -27.52
CA ARG A 221 4.31 -7.61 -28.29
C ARG A 221 2.98 -8.33 -28.44
N SER A 222 1.93 -7.75 -27.89
CA SER A 222 0.54 -8.12 -28.22
C SER A 222 0.35 -7.93 -29.73
N LYS A 223 -0.08 -8.97 -30.45
CA LYS A 223 -0.55 -8.80 -31.83
C LYS A 223 -1.82 -7.96 -31.75
N ALA A 224 -1.81 -6.76 -32.35
CA ALA A 224 -2.99 -5.90 -32.44
C ALA A 224 -4.19 -6.74 -32.94
N LYS A 225 -5.26 -6.81 -32.15
CA LYS A 225 -6.53 -7.36 -32.64
C LYS A 225 -6.95 -6.50 -33.83
N LYS A 226 -7.02 -7.09 -35.02
CA LYS A 226 -7.72 -6.47 -36.16
C LYS A 226 -9.11 -6.10 -35.67
N ALA A 227 -9.44 -4.81 -35.71
CA ALA A 227 -10.79 -4.34 -35.44
C ALA A 227 -11.76 -5.10 -36.36
N PRO A 228 -12.94 -5.52 -35.86
CA PRO A 228 -13.96 -6.10 -36.74
C PRO A 228 -14.30 -5.06 -37.81
N SER A 229 -14.20 -5.47 -39.07
CA SER A 229 -14.72 -4.71 -40.21
C SER A 229 -16.21 -4.49 -39.99
N LYS A 230 -16.63 -3.22 -40.08
CA LYS A 230 -18.04 -2.80 -40.03
C LYS A 230 -18.90 -3.56 -41.01
#